data_AF-A0A9X3J5Z2-F1
#
_entry.id   AF-A0A9X3J5Z2-F1
#
_cell.length_a   1.000
_cell.length_b   1.000
_cell.length_c   1.000
_cell.angle_alpha   90.00
_cell.angle_beta   90.00
_cell.angle_gamma   90.00
#
_symmetry.space_group_name_H-M   'P 1'
#
loop_
_entity.id
_entity.type
_entity.pdbx_description
1 polymer ?
#
loop_
_entity_poly.entity_id
_entity_poly.type
_entity_poly.pdbx_seq_one_letter_code
_entity_poly.pdbx_strand_id
1 'polypeptide(L)'
;MYKKICNILILGLIPVLAFAQDKLTINLETVGSVASEDKLMPHYQYANNWGIMSFDQASHFLLIGELSYRLAAHKNFSLKAGVSGVVKDRTDESFLHQAYLRGKAFQVIDFSIGKEAFTPVSYNDRLTMGGFLINSNARPIPKVTLGIYDYLPLPFLNNKVEIRGGITHGWLNDNRTVGGQGNSADNTLLHEKWAYARLGKAKIQPYAGLVHSSIYGGTRPDGTKIPIDFWPTFFAKGSEKIGGGEANNAAGAHEGFWDFGVYAKTNWGNLQLYWQKPFNDGSGMCLNKMNNRDFKIGGILQIKESKLVKNISLEVLRTDYQSGSGIPDPLFPAGHPKEGQMLNLREVKDYDAFMLENFNLTTSGWSRDDVVHYFQQEFNNGQKYGGRDDYNNNGTYYNGWAYHGQSFGLPLYHSQAQLERYAPEWQSNTKVFFKNTRIRAFHIGIDGDLGKGFSYLLKSTYSKNYGSYSEQYTRRYSSVEKDDYLFKGAKNQVYSNLELNYQCKKLQNLNLKSSFSFDRGELYNSCGITLGVRYNFL
;
A
#
# COMPACT_ATOMS: atom_id res chain seq x y z
N MET A 1 26.07 16.29 -57.91
CA MET A 1 24.92 15.37 -57.92
C MET A 1 24.35 15.32 -56.51
N TYR A 2 23.47 16.28 -56.20
CA TYR A 2 22.80 16.45 -54.91
C TYR A 2 21.51 15.63 -54.89
N LYS A 3 21.23 14.88 -53.81
CA LYS A 3 19.95 14.94 -53.05
C LYS A 3 19.79 13.81 -52.02
N LYS A 4 19.35 14.25 -50.83
CA LYS A 4 18.39 13.62 -49.91
C LYS A 4 18.86 12.38 -49.12
N ILE A 5 19.17 12.58 -47.84
CA ILE A 5 18.43 12.01 -46.70
C ILE A 5 18.44 13.10 -45.61
N CYS A 6 17.28 13.70 -45.40
CA CYS A 6 16.94 14.52 -44.24
C CYS A 6 15.46 14.27 -43.96
N ASN A 7 15.09 14.27 -42.68
CA ASN A 7 13.75 14.15 -42.08
C ASN A 7 13.37 12.72 -41.65
N ILE A 8 13.37 12.47 -40.33
CA ILE A 8 12.16 12.46 -39.49
C ILE A 8 12.57 12.97 -38.10
N LEU A 9 12.26 14.23 -37.82
CA LEU A 9 12.22 14.81 -36.48
C LEU A 9 11.02 15.76 -36.54
N ILE A 10 9.82 15.18 -36.43
CA ILE A 10 8.58 15.97 -36.39
C ILE A 10 8.45 16.50 -34.97
N LEU A 11 9.14 17.62 -34.74
CA LEU A 11 8.79 18.60 -33.71
C LEU A 11 7.45 19.20 -34.12
N GLY A 12 6.36 18.64 -33.60
CA GLY A 12 5.06 19.29 -33.59
C GLY A 12 5.11 20.52 -32.69
N LEU A 13 5.63 21.63 -33.20
CA LEU A 13 5.47 22.96 -32.64
C LEU A 13 4.00 23.36 -32.83
N ILE A 14 3.16 23.00 -31.86
CA ILE A 14 1.86 23.64 -31.68
C ILE A 14 2.16 25.07 -31.20
N PRO A 15 1.67 26.12 -31.88
CA PRO A 15 1.80 27.47 -31.38
C PRO A 15 0.87 27.60 -30.16
N VAL A 16 1.40 27.37 -28.97
CA VAL A 16 0.74 27.78 -27.73
C VAL A 16 0.83 29.29 -27.70
N LEU A 17 -0.25 29.94 -28.12
CA LEU A 17 -0.48 31.36 -27.96
C LEU A 17 -0.21 31.73 -26.50
N ALA A 18 0.74 32.65 -26.31
CA ALA A 18 1.24 33.12 -25.04
C ALA A 18 0.16 33.87 -24.24
N PHE A 19 -0.70 33.13 -23.52
CA PHE A 19 -1.65 33.68 -22.55
C PHE A 19 -2.01 32.67 -21.44
N ALA A 20 -1.06 32.09 -20.68
CA ALA A 20 -1.46 31.28 -19.51
C ALA A 20 -0.35 30.94 -18.48
N GLN A 21 0.61 31.82 -18.18
CA GLN A 21 1.73 31.46 -17.28
C GLN A 21 1.32 31.00 -15.86
N ASP A 22 0.08 31.25 -15.41
CA ASP A 22 -0.42 30.75 -14.12
C ASP A 22 -1.54 29.70 -14.20
N LYS A 23 -2.12 29.46 -15.38
CA LYS A 23 -3.31 28.61 -15.54
C LYS A 23 -3.01 27.27 -16.17
N LEU A 24 -2.05 27.20 -17.10
CA LEU A 24 -1.67 26.00 -17.82
C LEU A 24 -0.29 25.55 -17.36
N THR A 25 -0.10 24.25 -17.21
CA THR A 25 1.22 23.66 -16.97
C THR A 25 1.36 22.48 -17.91
N ILE A 26 2.44 22.49 -18.69
CA ILE A 26 2.79 21.38 -19.59
C ILE A 26 4.18 20.90 -19.18
N ASN A 27 4.29 19.63 -18.81
CA ASN A 27 5.57 18.99 -18.54
C ASN A 27 5.80 17.87 -19.55
N LEU A 28 7.03 17.79 -20.05
CA LEU A 28 7.51 16.65 -20.82
C LEU A 28 8.74 16.09 -20.11
N GLU A 29 8.76 14.80 -19.86
CA GLU A 29 9.89 14.12 -19.23
C GLU A 29 10.26 12.87 -20.03
N THR A 30 11.53 12.76 -20.39
CA THR A 30 12.09 11.52 -20.95
C THR A 30 12.93 10.86 -19.89
N VAL A 31 12.74 9.56 -19.67
CA VAL A 31 13.51 8.78 -18.70
C VAL A 31 14.04 7.52 -19.37
N GLY A 32 15.34 7.26 -19.19
CA GLY A 32 15.97 5.99 -19.47
C GLY A 32 16.42 5.34 -18.16
N SER A 33 16.07 4.07 -17.96
CA SER A 33 16.45 3.30 -16.78
C SER A 33 17.00 1.95 -17.22
N VAL A 34 18.11 1.54 -16.61
CA VAL A 34 18.73 0.22 -16.82
C VAL A 34 19.14 -0.37 -15.49
N ALA A 35 19.05 -1.68 -15.37
CA ALA A 35 19.52 -2.45 -14.23
C ALA A 35 20.43 -3.59 -14.68
N SER A 36 21.37 -3.99 -13.83
CA SER A 36 22.07 -5.26 -13.95
C SER A 36 21.03 -6.35 -13.79
N GLU A 37 20.74 -7.08 -14.86
CA GLU A 37 19.74 -8.14 -14.82
C GLU A 37 20.26 -9.33 -14.04
N ASP A 38 19.95 -9.39 -12.75
CA ASP A 38 20.18 -10.57 -11.91
C ASP A 38 18.94 -10.92 -11.07
N LYS A 39 17.72 -10.78 -11.67
CA LYS A 39 16.37 -11.26 -11.26
C LYS A 39 15.29 -10.16 -11.24
N LEU A 40 15.51 -9.05 -10.53
CA LEU A 40 14.56 -7.92 -10.41
C LEU A 40 15.23 -6.57 -10.63
N MET A 41 14.47 -5.58 -11.11
CA MET A 41 14.92 -4.19 -11.10
C MET A 41 15.11 -3.72 -9.63
N PRO A 42 16.14 -2.93 -9.31
CA PRO A 42 16.34 -2.39 -7.97
C PRO A 42 15.08 -1.73 -7.41
N HIS A 43 14.77 -2.03 -6.15
CA HIS A 43 13.51 -1.74 -5.49
C HIS A 43 13.09 -0.28 -5.64
N TYR A 44 14.00 0.66 -5.38
CA TYR A 44 13.70 2.09 -5.45
C TYR A 44 13.70 2.70 -6.85
N GLN A 45 13.97 1.92 -7.91
CA GLN A 45 13.70 2.37 -9.28
C GLN A 45 12.22 2.18 -9.66
N TYR A 46 11.53 1.17 -9.10
CA TYR A 46 10.10 0.95 -9.38
C TYR A 46 9.17 1.33 -8.22
N ALA A 47 9.63 1.30 -6.97
CA ALA A 47 8.81 1.60 -5.82
C ALA A 47 8.55 3.10 -5.65
N ASN A 48 7.38 3.45 -5.11
CA ASN A 48 6.97 4.83 -4.76
C ASN A 48 7.07 5.82 -5.96
N ASN A 49 6.75 5.38 -7.18
CA ASN A 49 6.79 6.21 -8.40
C ASN A 49 5.47 6.22 -9.20
N TRP A 50 4.37 5.88 -8.55
CA TRP A 50 3.02 5.72 -9.09
C TRP A 50 2.93 4.62 -10.17
N GLY A 51 3.65 3.52 -10.00
CA GLY A 51 3.63 2.37 -10.91
C GLY A 51 4.00 2.71 -12.35
N ILE A 52 4.83 3.75 -12.55
CA ILE A 52 5.34 4.17 -13.86
C ILE A 52 6.33 3.13 -14.38
N MET A 53 7.26 2.73 -13.52
CA MET A 53 8.23 1.68 -13.83
C MET A 53 7.69 0.33 -13.37
N SER A 54 8.06 -0.73 -14.10
CA SER A 54 7.76 -2.11 -13.73
C SER A 54 8.99 -2.78 -13.12
N PHE A 55 8.78 -3.67 -12.15
CA PHE A 55 9.87 -4.40 -11.47
C PHE A 55 10.49 -5.52 -12.33
N ASP A 56 9.79 -5.94 -13.37
CA ASP A 56 9.98 -7.18 -14.09
C ASP A 56 10.73 -7.03 -15.43
N GLN A 57 11.27 -5.83 -15.68
CA GLN A 57 11.98 -5.45 -16.89
C GLN A 57 13.34 -4.87 -16.52
N ALA A 58 14.40 -5.31 -17.22
CA ALA A 58 15.77 -4.85 -16.98
C ALA A 58 16.04 -3.42 -17.48
N SER A 59 15.22 -2.92 -18.41
CA SER A 59 15.33 -1.56 -18.94
C SER A 59 13.96 -0.95 -19.22
N HIS A 60 13.88 0.37 -19.03
CA HIS A 60 12.74 1.19 -19.45
C HIS A 60 13.24 2.40 -20.21
N PHE A 61 12.64 2.69 -21.36
CA PHE A 61 12.75 4.01 -21.99
C PHE A 61 11.34 4.58 -22.15
N LEU A 62 11.11 5.76 -21.57
CA LEU A 62 9.77 6.31 -21.48
C LEU A 62 9.72 7.81 -21.71
N LEU A 63 8.61 8.24 -22.31
CA LEU A 63 8.22 9.63 -22.49
C LEU A 63 6.93 9.88 -21.69
N ILE A 64 6.98 10.84 -20.78
CA ILE A 64 5.87 11.24 -19.94
C ILE A 64 5.44 12.64 -20.37
N GLY A 65 4.21 12.75 -20.85
CA GLY A 65 3.56 14.04 -21.09
C GLY A 65 2.54 14.30 -19.99
N GLU A 66 2.59 15.48 -19.37
CA GLU A 66 1.59 15.95 -18.41
C GLU A 66 1.07 17.33 -18.82
N LEU A 67 -0.24 17.47 -18.79
CA LEU A 67 -0.96 18.71 -19.01
C LEU A 67 -1.86 18.94 -17.81
N SER A 68 -1.84 20.14 -17.22
CA SER A 68 -2.83 20.52 -16.23
C SER A 68 -3.29 21.95 -16.39
N TYR A 69 -4.57 22.19 -16.11
CA TYR A 69 -5.20 23.49 -16.30
C TYR A 69 -6.08 23.86 -15.10
N ARG A 70 -5.91 25.09 -14.58
CA ARG A 70 -6.74 25.64 -13.51
C ARG A 70 -8.02 26.23 -14.12
N LEU A 71 -9.11 25.45 -14.04
CA LEU A 71 -10.43 25.79 -14.57
C LEU A 71 -11.11 26.91 -13.80
N ALA A 72 -10.99 26.93 -12.48
CA ALA A 72 -11.58 27.96 -11.62
C ALA A 72 -10.70 28.24 -10.39
N ALA A 73 -10.66 29.50 -9.97
CA ALA A 73 -9.96 29.94 -8.76
C ALA A 73 -10.64 31.17 -8.18
N HIS A 74 -11.59 30.94 -7.27
CA HIS A 74 -12.32 31.97 -6.54
C HIS A 74 -12.22 31.68 -5.04
N LYS A 75 -12.58 32.66 -4.20
CA LYS A 75 -12.43 32.59 -2.73
C LYS A 75 -12.98 31.31 -2.10
N ASN A 76 -14.11 30.81 -2.59
CA ASN A 76 -14.82 29.66 -2.03
C ASN A 76 -14.83 28.43 -2.96
N PHE A 77 -14.17 28.49 -4.11
CA PHE A 77 -14.16 27.39 -5.05
C PHE A 77 -12.90 27.40 -5.91
N SER A 78 -12.20 26.29 -5.96
CA SER A 78 -11.09 26.05 -6.89
C SER A 78 -11.29 24.73 -7.61
N LEU A 79 -10.90 24.70 -8.88
CA LEU A 79 -10.98 23.52 -9.73
C LEU A 79 -9.79 23.48 -10.68
N LYS A 80 -9.13 22.32 -10.74
CA LYS A 80 -8.03 21.99 -11.63
C LYS A 80 -8.37 20.70 -12.37
N ALA A 81 -8.07 20.66 -13.65
CA ALA A 81 -8.06 19.43 -14.45
C ALA A 81 -6.63 19.03 -14.79
N GLY A 82 -6.36 17.74 -14.92
CA GLY A 82 -5.07 17.24 -15.37
C GLY A 82 -5.18 15.94 -16.15
N VAL A 83 -4.28 15.77 -17.12
CA VAL A 83 -4.13 14.56 -17.91
C VAL A 83 -2.63 14.26 -18.08
N SER A 84 -2.25 13.00 -17.96
CA SER A 84 -0.88 12.58 -18.26
C SER A 84 -0.83 11.19 -18.88
N GLY A 85 0.10 10.99 -19.81
CA GLY A 85 0.35 9.70 -20.46
C GLY A 85 1.81 9.28 -20.29
N VAL A 86 2.02 7.97 -20.20
CA VAL A 86 3.35 7.34 -20.24
C VAL A 86 3.43 6.53 -21.52
N VAL A 87 4.33 6.93 -22.41
CA VAL A 87 4.68 6.18 -23.61
C VAL A 87 5.96 5.41 -23.33
N LYS A 88 5.91 4.09 -23.45
CA LYS A 88 7.08 3.21 -23.31
C LYS A 88 7.65 2.83 -24.68
N ASP A 89 8.89 2.36 -24.69
CA ASP A 89 9.55 1.76 -25.86
C ASP A 89 8.73 0.61 -26.46
N ARG A 90 8.18 -0.25 -25.59
CA ARG A 90 7.13 -1.20 -25.96
C ARG A 90 5.78 -0.50 -25.86
N THR A 91 5.30 -0.03 -27.00
CA THR A 91 4.16 0.90 -27.07
C THR A 91 2.84 0.28 -26.60
N ASP A 92 2.70 -1.05 -26.67
CA ASP A 92 1.58 -1.82 -26.11
C ASP A 92 1.50 -1.78 -24.58
N GLU A 93 2.63 -1.49 -23.90
CA GLU A 93 2.67 -1.26 -22.46
C GLU A 93 2.46 0.21 -22.07
N SER A 94 2.23 1.10 -23.03
CA SER A 94 1.94 2.51 -22.77
C SER A 94 0.56 2.68 -22.14
N PHE A 95 0.38 3.70 -21.31
CA PHE A 95 -0.89 3.89 -20.62
C PHE A 95 -1.19 5.34 -20.26
N LEU A 96 -2.49 5.64 -20.14
CA LEU A 96 -2.98 6.85 -19.51
C LEU A 96 -2.68 6.79 -18.01
N HIS A 97 -1.80 7.67 -17.54
CA HIS A 97 -1.33 7.68 -16.15
C HIS A 97 -2.26 8.50 -15.25
N GLN A 98 -2.68 9.67 -15.71
CA GLN A 98 -3.61 10.53 -14.98
C GLN A 98 -4.72 11.07 -15.90
N ALA A 99 -5.91 11.23 -15.36
CA ALA A 99 -7.04 11.96 -15.92
C ALA A 99 -7.99 12.31 -14.78
N TYR A 100 -7.95 13.57 -14.31
CA TYR A 100 -8.63 13.95 -13.07
C TYR A 100 -9.18 15.37 -13.07
N LEU A 101 -10.14 15.58 -12.16
CA LEU A 101 -10.57 16.87 -11.65
C LEU A 101 -10.27 16.92 -10.15
N ARG A 102 -9.68 18.02 -9.69
CA ARG A 102 -9.36 18.24 -8.27
C ARG A 102 -9.73 19.65 -7.86
N GLY A 103 -10.27 19.81 -6.67
CA GLY A 103 -10.69 21.12 -6.20
C GLY A 103 -10.92 21.19 -4.70
N LYS A 104 -11.29 22.40 -4.28
CA LYS A 104 -11.70 22.72 -2.91
C LYS A 104 -12.92 23.64 -2.97
N ALA A 105 -13.99 23.28 -2.27
CA ALA A 105 -15.23 24.02 -2.14
C ALA A 105 -15.43 24.53 -0.71
N PHE A 106 -16.03 25.71 -0.57
CA PHE A 106 -16.31 26.38 0.71
C PHE A 106 -15.10 26.51 1.64
N GLN A 107 -13.88 26.52 1.08
CA GLN A 107 -12.60 26.55 1.80
C GLN A 107 -12.33 25.34 2.72
N VAL A 108 -13.21 24.33 2.73
CA VAL A 108 -13.18 23.21 3.69
C VAL A 108 -13.26 21.86 3.01
N ILE A 109 -14.06 21.73 1.96
CA ILE A 109 -14.35 20.46 1.31
C ILE A 109 -13.39 20.27 0.14
N ASP A 110 -12.40 19.41 0.32
CA ASP A 110 -11.52 18.93 -0.73
C ASP A 110 -12.18 17.78 -1.51
N PHE A 111 -11.97 17.77 -2.83
CA PHE A 111 -12.39 16.66 -3.68
C PHE A 111 -11.38 16.35 -4.78
N SER A 112 -11.32 15.07 -5.17
CA SER A 112 -10.59 14.57 -6.33
C SER A 112 -11.43 13.50 -7.02
N ILE A 113 -11.57 13.62 -8.34
CA ILE A 113 -12.41 12.76 -9.18
C ILE A 113 -11.58 12.31 -10.37
N GLY A 114 -11.52 11.00 -10.59
CA GLY A 114 -10.80 10.39 -11.71
C GLY A 114 -9.53 9.66 -11.26
N LYS A 115 -8.59 9.53 -12.19
CA LYS A 115 -7.32 8.84 -12.00
C LYS A 115 -6.23 9.89 -11.71
N GLU A 116 -5.86 10.07 -10.44
CA GLU A 116 -4.86 11.07 -10.02
C GLU A 116 -3.75 10.42 -9.19
N ALA A 117 -2.50 10.77 -9.48
CA ALA A 117 -1.31 10.38 -8.71
C ALA A 117 -1.26 11.16 -7.37
N PHE A 118 -2.24 10.89 -6.51
CA PHE A 118 -2.46 11.60 -5.26
C PHE A 118 -3.14 10.72 -4.18
N THR A 119 -2.71 10.91 -2.94
CA THR A 119 -3.36 10.39 -1.73
C THR A 119 -3.29 11.43 -0.61
N PRO A 120 -4.37 11.66 0.15
CA PRO A 120 -4.33 12.56 1.30
C PRO A 120 -3.73 11.90 2.56
N VAL A 121 -3.52 10.58 2.57
CA VAL A 121 -3.20 9.81 3.78
C VAL A 121 -1.69 9.56 3.95
N SER A 122 -0.90 9.57 2.87
CA SER A 122 0.56 9.39 2.98
C SER A 122 1.23 10.58 3.68
N TYR A 123 2.29 10.30 4.44
CA TYR A 123 3.14 11.34 5.02
C TYR A 123 4.12 11.92 3.99
N ASN A 124 4.99 11.07 3.42
CA ASN A 124 6.01 11.46 2.44
C ASN A 124 6.62 10.22 1.77
N ASP A 125 5.92 9.62 0.80
CA ASP A 125 6.39 8.41 0.12
C ASP A 125 7.75 8.56 -0.60
N ARG A 126 8.16 9.80 -0.89
CA ARG A 126 9.45 10.08 -1.51
C ARG A 126 10.60 9.86 -0.51
N LEU A 127 10.38 10.14 0.78
CA LEU A 127 11.38 10.05 1.83
C LEU A 127 11.23 8.81 2.72
N THR A 128 10.05 8.18 2.76
CA THR A 128 9.74 7.02 3.61
C THR A 128 9.77 5.70 2.83
N MET A 129 9.60 4.58 3.54
CA MET A 129 9.42 3.27 2.91
C MET A 129 8.02 3.07 2.29
N GLY A 130 7.10 4.03 2.41
CA GLY A 130 5.70 3.92 1.96
C GLY A 130 4.69 3.59 3.06
N GLY A 131 3.40 3.63 2.73
CA GLY A 131 2.28 3.35 3.63
C GLY A 131 1.79 1.90 3.61
N PHE A 132 0.99 1.47 4.59
CA PHE A 132 0.38 0.12 4.61
C PHE A 132 -0.69 -0.08 3.52
N LEU A 133 -1.52 0.93 3.31
CA LEU A 133 -2.59 1.00 2.30
C LEU A 133 -2.19 2.04 1.23
N ILE A 134 -3.13 2.80 0.64
CA ILE A 134 -2.84 3.69 -0.50
C ILE A 134 -1.62 4.61 -0.29
N ASN A 135 -0.65 4.40 -1.16
CA ASN A 135 0.53 5.23 -1.35
C ASN A 135 0.89 5.31 -2.86
N SER A 136 2.04 5.90 -3.17
CA SER A 136 2.55 6.07 -4.53
C SER A 136 3.25 4.84 -5.11
N ASN A 137 3.06 3.63 -4.60
CA ASN A 137 3.76 2.46 -5.12
C ASN A 137 3.12 1.92 -6.41
N ALA A 138 1.79 1.79 -6.45
CA ALA A 138 1.08 1.34 -7.63
C ALA A 138 0.59 2.48 -8.52
N ARG A 139 0.07 2.10 -9.70
CA ARG A 139 -0.59 3.05 -10.61
C ARG A 139 -1.75 3.76 -9.91
N PRO A 140 -2.06 5.02 -10.27
CA PRO A 140 -3.21 5.71 -9.73
C PRO A 140 -4.51 4.96 -10.01
N ILE A 141 -5.33 4.74 -8.99
CA ILE A 141 -6.63 4.08 -9.12
C ILE A 141 -7.68 5.13 -9.52
N PRO A 142 -8.53 4.89 -10.55
CA PRO A 142 -9.69 5.72 -10.83
C PRO A 142 -10.62 5.75 -9.60
N LYS A 143 -10.87 6.93 -9.05
CA LYS A 143 -11.62 7.07 -7.79
C LYS A 143 -12.30 8.43 -7.66
N VAL A 144 -13.29 8.47 -6.76
CA VAL A 144 -13.86 9.70 -6.22
C VAL A 144 -13.44 9.79 -4.76
N THR A 145 -12.86 10.91 -4.39
CA THR A 145 -12.45 11.23 -3.03
C THR A 145 -13.06 12.54 -2.59
N LEU A 146 -13.64 12.54 -1.39
CA LEU A 146 -14.26 13.71 -0.77
C LEU A 146 -13.84 13.76 0.69
N GLY A 147 -13.45 14.94 1.19
CA GLY A 147 -13.12 15.09 2.59
C GLY A 147 -12.63 16.47 2.97
N ILE A 148 -12.03 16.54 4.14
CA ILE A 148 -11.29 17.68 4.68
C ILE A 148 -9.85 17.19 4.78
N TYR A 149 -8.97 17.61 3.87
CA TYR A 149 -7.60 17.06 3.81
C TYR A 149 -6.65 17.74 4.81
N ASP A 150 -6.86 19.04 5.03
CA ASP A 150 -6.15 19.82 6.02
C ASP A 150 -6.84 19.72 7.39
N TYR A 151 -6.10 19.88 8.48
CA TYR A 151 -6.72 19.91 9.81
C TYR A 151 -7.59 21.17 9.98
N LEU A 152 -8.90 20.97 10.07
CA LEU A 152 -9.90 22.00 10.30
C LEU A 152 -10.11 22.22 11.80
N PRO A 153 -9.88 23.41 12.35
CA PRO A 153 -10.18 23.72 13.74
C PRO A 153 -11.69 23.75 14.01
N LEU A 154 -12.09 23.20 15.17
CA LEU A 154 -13.49 23.16 15.61
C LEU A 154 -13.84 24.38 16.49
N PRO A 155 -14.68 25.33 16.00
CA PRO A 155 -14.99 26.57 16.72
C PRO A 155 -15.67 26.35 18.07
N PHE A 156 -16.59 25.38 18.16
CA PHE A 156 -17.31 25.06 19.39
C PHE A 156 -16.41 24.44 20.49
N LEU A 157 -15.16 24.07 20.16
CA LEU A 157 -14.12 23.65 21.11
C LEU A 157 -13.03 24.72 21.28
N ASN A 158 -13.34 26.00 21.02
CA ASN A 158 -12.39 27.11 21.05
C ASN A 158 -11.15 26.89 20.14
N ASN A 159 -11.31 26.10 19.07
CA ASN A 159 -10.25 25.65 18.17
C ASN A 159 -9.10 24.90 18.89
N LYS A 160 -9.37 24.26 20.04
CA LYS A 160 -8.41 23.41 20.76
C LYS A 160 -8.27 22.02 20.14
N VAL A 161 -9.25 21.61 19.34
CA VAL A 161 -9.25 20.34 18.59
C VAL A 161 -9.43 20.67 17.13
N GLU A 162 -8.66 19.97 16.29
CA GLU A 162 -8.75 20.06 14.84
C GLU A 162 -8.98 18.67 14.27
N ILE A 163 -9.79 18.58 13.21
CA ILE A 163 -10.15 17.31 12.58
C ILE A 163 -9.76 17.32 11.10
N ARG A 164 -9.47 16.14 10.57
CA ARG A 164 -9.42 15.90 9.13
C ARG A 164 -9.94 14.50 8.84
N GLY A 165 -10.42 14.27 7.65
CA GLY A 165 -11.00 12.98 7.31
C GLY A 165 -11.66 13.01 5.95
N GLY A 166 -11.99 11.84 5.45
CA GLY A 166 -12.60 11.72 4.13
C GLY A 166 -12.96 10.29 3.80
N ILE A 167 -13.62 10.16 2.66
CA ILE A 167 -14.00 8.89 2.07
C ILE A 167 -13.52 8.85 0.62
N THR A 168 -13.16 7.65 0.19
CA THR A 168 -12.81 7.33 -1.19
C THR A 168 -13.67 6.16 -1.65
N HIS A 169 -14.12 6.23 -2.90
CA HIS A 169 -14.68 5.10 -3.63
C HIS A 169 -13.94 4.97 -4.96
N GLY A 170 -13.41 3.80 -5.26
CA GLY A 170 -12.55 3.54 -6.41
C GLY A 170 -12.92 2.27 -7.15
N TRP A 171 -12.40 2.16 -8.36
CA TRP A 171 -12.65 1.03 -9.26
C TRP A 171 -11.32 0.35 -9.62
N LEU A 172 -11.17 -0.91 -9.21
CA LEU A 172 -10.04 -1.74 -9.58
C LEU A 172 -10.36 -2.43 -10.91
N ASN A 173 -10.05 -1.72 -11.99
CA ASN A 173 -10.30 -2.10 -13.37
C ASN A 173 -9.09 -2.74 -14.07
N ASP A 174 -8.17 -3.33 -13.30
CA ASP A 174 -7.07 -4.13 -13.81
C ASP A 174 -7.51 -5.59 -14.04
N ASN A 175 -6.71 -6.35 -14.79
CA ASN A 175 -6.92 -7.78 -14.94
C ASN A 175 -6.42 -8.50 -13.69
N ARG A 176 -7.36 -9.03 -12.92
CA ARG A 176 -7.16 -9.68 -11.63
C ARG A 176 -7.44 -11.18 -11.71
N THR A 177 -8.06 -11.66 -12.78
CA THR A 177 -8.38 -13.08 -12.99
C THR A 177 -7.35 -13.84 -13.84
N VAL A 178 -6.24 -13.21 -14.26
CA VAL A 178 -5.18 -13.85 -15.07
C VAL A 178 -4.85 -15.25 -14.53
N GLY A 179 -5.07 -16.27 -15.36
CA GLY A 179 -4.82 -17.68 -15.02
C GLY A 179 -5.98 -18.41 -14.32
N GLY A 180 -7.19 -17.84 -14.27
CA GLY A 180 -8.39 -18.52 -13.75
C GLY A 180 -8.27 -18.91 -12.26
N GLN A 181 -7.58 -18.09 -11.48
CA GLN A 181 -7.14 -18.48 -10.14
C GLN A 181 -8.28 -18.45 -9.10
N GLY A 182 -9.03 -19.55 -8.98
CA GLY A 182 -9.96 -19.77 -7.84
C GLY A 182 -10.86 -18.57 -7.51
N ASN A 183 -10.75 -18.02 -6.29
CA ASN A 183 -11.49 -16.84 -5.83
C ASN A 183 -10.89 -15.50 -6.31
N SER A 184 -10.27 -15.45 -7.49
CA SER A 184 -9.99 -14.18 -8.16
C SER A 184 -11.29 -13.46 -8.55
N ALA A 185 -11.24 -12.14 -8.73
CA ALA A 185 -12.37 -11.34 -9.20
C ALA A 185 -11.90 -10.07 -9.91
N ASP A 186 -12.45 -9.82 -11.10
CA ASP A 186 -12.26 -8.59 -11.88
C ASP A 186 -13.31 -7.54 -11.50
N ASN A 187 -13.07 -6.28 -11.91
CA ASN A 187 -14.00 -5.16 -11.70
C ASN A 187 -14.42 -4.97 -10.23
N THR A 188 -13.48 -5.23 -9.33
CA THR A 188 -13.71 -5.08 -7.89
C THR A 188 -13.76 -3.60 -7.52
N LEU A 189 -14.49 -3.30 -6.45
CA LEU A 189 -14.64 -1.95 -5.93
C LEU A 189 -13.71 -1.77 -4.73
N LEU A 190 -13.22 -0.54 -4.58
CA LEU A 190 -12.41 -0.11 -3.44
C LEU A 190 -13.19 0.94 -2.66
N HIS A 191 -13.25 0.80 -1.35
CA HIS A 191 -13.76 1.84 -0.47
C HIS A 191 -12.75 2.12 0.63
N GLU A 192 -12.43 3.39 0.84
CA GLU A 192 -11.58 3.80 1.95
C GLU A 192 -12.21 4.93 2.75
N LYS A 193 -11.84 4.97 4.03
CA LYS A 193 -12.21 6.04 4.95
C LYS A 193 -11.06 6.31 5.89
N TRP A 194 -10.87 7.58 6.21
CA TRP A 194 -9.91 7.99 7.23
C TRP A 194 -10.48 9.13 8.06
N ALA A 195 -10.17 9.11 9.34
CA ALA A 195 -10.56 10.15 10.27
C ALA A 195 -9.43 10.39 11.26
N TYR A 196 -9.15 11.65 11.54
CA TYR A 196 -8.11 12.08 12.46
C TYR A 196 -8.62 13.22 13.32
N ALA A 197 -8.17 13.24 14.57
CA ALA A 197 -8.28 14.38 15.46
C ALA A 197 -6.90 14.71 16.04
N ARG A 198 -6.60 15.99 16.20
CA ARG A 198 -5.38 16.47 16.86
C ARG A 198 -5.65 17.62 17.80
N LEU A 199 -4.74 17.85 18.75
CA LEU A 199 -4.74 19.08 19.53
C LEU A 199 -4.30 20.28 18.67
N GLY A 200 -5.18 21.27 18.59
CA GLY A 200 -4.96 22.55 17.90
C GLY A 200 -4.17 23.54 18.75
N LYS A 201 -3.56 24.54 18.09
CA LYS A 201 -2.91 25.72 18.70
C LYS A 201 -1.73 25.47 19.67
N ALA A 202 -1.31 24.22 19.89
CA ALA A 202 -0.16 23.89 20.74
C ALA A 202 1.15 23.77 19.93
N LYS A 203 2.31 24.00 20.57
CA LYS A 203 3.62 23.71 19.96
C LYS A 203 3.84 22.21 19.71
N ILE A 204 3.23 21.39 20.57
CA ILE A 204 3.20 19.94 20.51
C ILE A 204 1.75 19.54 20.27
N GLN A 205 1.48 18.92 19.13
CA GLN A 205 0.14 18.61 18.63
C GLN A 205 0.02 17.09 18.49
N PRO A 206 -0.26 16.36 19.59
CA PRO A 206 -0.59 14.95 19.49
C PRO A 206 -1.86 14.75 18.66
N TYR A 207 -1.90 13.65 17.92
CA TYR A 207 -3.02 13.24 17.09
C TYR A 207 -3.29 11.75 17.21
N ALA A 208 -4.53 11.37 16.92
CA ALA A 208 -4.96 10.01 16.73
C ALA A 208 -5.83 9.93 15.47
N GLY A 209 -5.75 8.83 14.76
CA GLY A 209 -6.55 8.57 13.58
C GLY A 209 -6.72 7.10 13.29
N LEU A 210 -7.64 6.84 12.38
CA LEU A 210 -7.99 5.52 11.87
C LEU A 210 -8.08 5.60 10.36
N VAL A 211 -7.42 4.67 9.69
CA VAL A 211 -7.53 4.45 8.24
C VAL A 211 -8.07 3.05 8.03
N HIS A 212 -9.07 2.93 7.16
CA HIS A 212 -9.70 1.67 6.83
C HIS A 212 -9.94 1.60 5.32
N SER A 213 -9.66 0.45 4.75
CA SER A 213 -9.80 0.13 3.33
C SER A 213 -10.58 -1.16 3.19
N SER A 214 -11.38 -1.28 2.14
CA SER A 214 -12.12 -2.50 1.84
C SER A 214 -12.24 -2.75 0.35
N ILE A 215 -12.08 -4.01 -0.05
CA ILE A 215 -12.31 -4.50 -1.42
C ILE A 215 -13.58 -5.34 -1.43
N TYR A 216 -14.49 -5.07 -2.36
CA TYR A 216 -15.80 -5.72 -2.41
C TYR A 216 -16.39 -5.75 -3.82
N GLY A 217 -17.46 -6.51 -4.02
CA GLY A 217 -18.10 -6.69 -5.33
C GLY A 217 -17.18 -7.37 -6.35
N GLY A 218 -17.46 -7.20 -7.64
CA GLY A 218 -16.67 -7.75 -8.75
C GLY A 218 -17.29 -8.99 -9.41
N THR A 219 -16.57 -9.53 -10.39
CA THR A 219 -17.00 -10.66 -11.23
C THR A 219 -15.93 -11.75 -11.22
N ARG A 220 -16.36 -12.98 -10.93
CA ARG A 220 -15.52 -14.20 -10.91
C ARG A 220 -15.15 -14.63 -12.34
N PRO A 221 -14.10 -15.47 -12.51
CA PRO A 221 -13.72 -16.00 -13.83
C PRO A 221 -14.83 -16.76 -14.57
N ASP A 222 -15.74 -17.40 -13.84
CA ASP A 222 -16.90 -18.13 -14.38
C ASP A 222 -18.08 -17.20 -14.75
N GLY A 223 -17.93 -15.89 -14.60
CA GLY A 223 -18.97 -14.89 -14.85
C GLY A 223 -19.88 -14.60 -13.66
N THR A 224 -19.74 -15.33 -12.54
CA THR A 224 -20.53 -15.10 -11.33
C THR A 224 -20.25 -13.72 -10.74
N LYS A 225 -21.29 -12.93 -10.49
CA LYS A 225 -21.16 -11.61 -9.84
C LYS A 225 -21.17 -11.78 -8.32
N ILE A 226 -20.23 -11.13 -7.65
CA ILE A 226 -20.23 -11.04 -6.19
C ILE A 226 -21.25 -9.96 -5.79
N PRO A 227 -22.26 -10.28 -4.97
CA PRO A 227 -23.25 -9.30 -4.53
C PRO A 227 -22.60 -8.09 -3.84
N ILE A 228 -23.16 -6.90 -4.08
CA ILE A 228 -22.71 -5.67 -3.42
C ILE A 228 -23.67 -5.34 -2.27
N ASP A 229 -23.13 -5.18 -1.06
CA ASP A 229 -23.84 -4.66 0.09
C ASP A 229 -23.02 -3.54 0.76
N PHE A 230 -23.25 -2.30 0.30
CA PHE A 230 -22.36 -1.17 0.61
C PHE A 230 -22.33 -0.82 2.08
N TRP A 231 -23.46 -0.82 2.80
CA TRP A 231 -23.48 -0.38 4.20
C TRP A 231 -22.84 -1.39 5.15
N PRO A 232 -23.10 -2.71 5.04
CA PRO A 232 -22.33 -3.71 5.78
C PRO A 232 -20.84 -3.65 5.49
N THR A 233 -20.44 -3.51 4.21
CA THR A 233 -19.04 -3.29 3.84
C THR A 233 -18.49 -2.00 4.50
N PHE A 234 -19.21 -0.89 4.39
CA PHE A 234 -18.78 0.40 4.94
C PHE A 234 -18.54 0.32 6.45
N PHE A 235 -19.35 -0.43 7.19
CA PHE A 235 -19.22 -0.57 8.64
C PHE A 235 -18.50 -1.85 9.10
N ALA A 236 -17.92 -2.64 8.18
CA ALA A 236 -17.30 -3.95 8.45
C ALA A 236 -18.22 -4.89 9.25
N LYS A 237 -19.47 -5.05 8.78
CA LYS A 237 -20.50 -5.95 9.35
C LYS A 237 -20.80 -7.09 8.39
N GLY A 238 -21.36 -8.18 8.91
CA GLY A 238 -21.81 -9.31 8.09
C GLY A 238 -23.03 -8.99 7.23
N SER A 239 -23.13 -9.73 6.13
CA SER A 239 -24.20 -9.60 5.15
C SER A 239 -24.70 -10.96 4.68
N GLU A 240 -25.94 -11.29 5.06
CA GLU A 240 -26.65 -12.45 4.54
C GLU A 240 -26.83 -12.41 3.02
N LYS A 241 -26.87 -11.19 2.44
CA LYS A 241 -26.98 -10.98 0.99
C LYS A 241 -25.76 -11.50 0.23
N ILE A 242 -24.58 -11.47 0.84
CA ILE A 242 -23.36 -12.02 0.24
C ILE A 242 -23.24 -13.51 0.54
N GLY A 243 -23.65 -13.94 1.73
CA GLY A 243 -23.67 -15.35 2.12
C GLY A 243 -22.28 -15.94 2.43
N GLY A 244 -22.23 -17.25 2.67
CA GLY A 244 -20.99 -17.96 2.98
C GLY A 244 -20.30 -17.45 4.25
N GLY A 245 -18.96 -17.36 4.21
CA GLY A 245 -18.19 -16.81 5.34
C GLY A 245 -18.53 -15.35 5.66
N GLU A 246 -19.01 -14.56 4.69
CA GLU A 246 -19.32 -13.13 4.83
C GLU A 246 -20.70 -12.85 5.44
N ALA A 247 -21.54 -13.87 5.62
CA ALA A 247 -22.73 -13.77 6.47
C ALA A 247 -22.34 -13.63 7.95
N ASN A 248 -21.26 -14.32 8.36
CA ASN A 248 -20.79 -14.40 9.75
C ASN A 248 -19.58 -13.50 10.04
N ASN A 249 -18.81 -13.12 9.01
CA ASN A 249 -17.68 -12.19 9.04
C ASN A 249 -18.05 -10.85 8.39
N ALA A 250 -17.11 -9.91 8.23
CA ALA A 250 -17.37 -8.65 7.54
C ALA A 250 -17.58 -8.87 6.03
N ALA A 251 -18.52 -8.12 5.44
CA ALA A 251 -18.82 -8.12 4.01
C ALA A 251 -17.70 -7.46 3.18
N GLY A 252 -17.00 -8.23 2.36
CA GLY A 252 -15.80 -7.82 1.64
C GLY A 252 -14.49 -8.14 2.38
N ALA A 253 -13.35 -7.76 1.80
CA ALA A 253 -12.06 -7.80 2.46
C ALA A 253 -11.82 -6.48 3.20
N HIS A 254 -11.32 -6.51 4.44
CA HIS A 254 -11.09 -5.30 5.23
C HIS A 254 -9.68 -5.19 5.79
N GLU A 255 -9.03 -4.04 5.60
CA GLU A 255 -7.75 -3.75 6.23
C GLU A 255 -7.73 -2.34 6.79
N GLY A 256 -6.86 -2.11 7.76
CA GLY A 256 -6.70 -0.77 8.29
C GLY A 256 -5.51 -0.63 9.21
N PHE A 257 -5.35 0.58 9.72
CA PHE A 257 -4.41 0.85 10.79
C PHE A 257 -4.88 1.99 11.67
N TRP A 258 -4.61 1.86 12.97
CA TRP A 258 -4.60 3.01 13.86
C TRP A 258 -3.33 3.81 13.65
N ASP A 259 -3.42 5.13 13.75
CA ASP A 259 -2.31 6.04 13.58
C ASP A 259 -2.28 7.03 14.75
N PHE A 260 -1.24 6.96 15.56
CA PHE A 260 -0.99 7.88 16.65
C PHE A 260 0.28 8.65 16.37
N GLY A 261 0.34 9.91 16.78
CA GLY A 261 1.58 10.64 16.61
C GLY A 261 1.56 12.03 17.19
N VAL A 262 2.63 12.77 16.93
CA VAL A 262 2.83 14.11 17.43
C VAL A 262 3.49 14.96 16.35
N TYR A 263 2.91 16.12 16.08
CA TYR A 263 3.61 17.20 15.38
C TYR A 263 4.22 18.15 16.40
N ALA A 264 5.51 18.45 16.30
CA ALA A 264 6.19 19.40 17.15
C ALA A 264 6.89 20.47 16.30
N LYS A 265 6.58 21.74 16.56
CA LYS A 265 7.30 22.88 15.97
C LYS A 265 8.38 23.34 16.95
N THR A 266 9.63 23.29 16.51
CA THR A 266 10.78 23.73 17.29
C THR A 266 11.47 24.92 16.60
N ASN A 267 12.47 25.50 17.27
CA ASN A 267 13.25 26.60 16.69
C ASN A 267 14.13 26.09 15.54
N TRP A 268 14.67 24.88 15.66
CA TRP A 268 15.56 24.25 14.69
C TRP A 268 14.84 23.51 13.55
N GLY A 269 13.56 23.15 13.72
CA GLY A 269 12.85 22.36 12.72
C GLY A 269 11.39 22.10 13.00
N ASN A 270 10.78 21.27 12.15
CA ASN A 270 9.47 20.67 12.35
C ASN A 270 9.67 19.16 12.47
N LEU A 271 9.16 18.56 13.54
CA LEU A 271 9.24 17.13 13.79
C LEU A 271 7.84 16.52 13.71
N GLN A 272 7.71 15.42 12.98
CA GLN A 272 6.57 14.52 13.04
C GLN A 272 7.05 13.18 13.56
N LEU A 273 6.45 12.67 14.63
CA LEU A 273 6.62 11.30 15.09
C LEU A 273 5.29 10.57 14.93
N TYR A 274 5.34 9.30 14.52
CA TYR A 274 4.15 8.48 14.33
C TYR A 274 4.36 7.03 14.74
N TRP A 275 3.27 6.40 15.15
CA TRP A 275 3.15 5.00 15.49
C TRP A 275 1.84 4.46 14.90
N GLN A 276 1.99 3.63 13.88
CA GLN A 276 0.91 2.99 13.17
C GLN A 276 0.77 1.54 13.62
N LYS A 277 -0.46 1.09 13.82
CA LYS A 277 -0.83 -0.27 14.23
C LYS A 277 -1.74 -0.90 13.18
N PRO A 278 -1.23 -1.75 12.29
CA PRO A 278 -2.04 -2.40 11.26
C PRO A 278 -3.00 -3.43 11.87
N PHE A 279 -4.08 -3.71 11.17
CA PHE A 279 -5.05 -4.76 11.49
C PHE A 279 -5.69 -5.28 10.21
N ASN A 280 -6.20 -6.52 10.26
CA ASN A 280 -6.95 -7.15 9.18
C ASN A 280 -8.31 -7.58 9.73
N ASP A 281 -9.39 -7.27 9.02
CA ASP A 281 -10.76 -7.43 9.48
C ASP A 281 -10.97 -6.90 10.92
N GLY A 282 -11.55 -7.70 11.82
CA GLY A 282 -11.65 -7.39 13.24
C GLY A 282 -10.38 -7.71 14.05
N SER A 283 -9.47 -8.52 13.50
CA SER A 283 -8.25 -8.98 14.17
C SER A 283 -7.22 -7.86 14.30
N GLY A 284 -6.88 -7.51 15.54
CA GLY A 284 -5.95 -6.41 15.83
C GLY A 284 -6.58 -5.02 15.83
N MET A 285 -7.85 -4.87 15.45
CA MET A 285 -8.56 -3.58 15.47
C MET A 285 -8.83 -3.09 16.91
N CYS A 286 -9.12 -3.98 17.85
CA CYS A 286 -9.39 -3.61 19.24
C CYS A 286 -8.10 -3.31 20.04
N LEU A 287 -7.85 -2.03 20.31
CA LEU A 287 -6.69 -1.56 21.08
C LEU A 287 -6.60 -2.17 22.50
N ASN A 288 -7.74 -2.43 23.15
CA ASN A 288 -7.73 -3.02 24.51
C ASN A 288 -7.43 -4.52 24.54
N LYS A 289 -7.51 -5.21 23.39
CA LYS A 289 -7.25 -6.66 23.26
C LYS A 289 -5.92 -6.92 22.53
N MET A 290 -4.99 -5.96 22.54
CA MET A 290 -3.75 -5.91 21.75
C MET A 290 -2.81 -7.10 21.96
N ASN A 291 -3.17 -8.26 21.39
CA ASN A 291 -2.22 -9.32 21.08
C ASN A 291 -1.40 -8.97 19.82
N ASN A 292 -1.82 -7.98 19.02
CA ASN A 292 -1.08 -7.59 17.82
C ASN A 292 0.21 -6.82 18.16
N ARG A 293 1.35 -7.44 17.87
CA ARG A 293 2.71 -6.90 18.09
C ARG A 293 3.25 -6.14 16.88
N ASP A 294 2.55 -6.14 15.76
CA ASP A 294 2.97 -5.42 14.57
C ASP A 294 2.80 -3.92 14.73
N PHE A 295 3.63 -3.16 14.01
CA PHE A 295 3.64 -1.71 14.00
C PHE A 295 4.50 -1.14 12.88
N LYS A 296 4.29 0.14 12.58
CA LYS A 296 5.32 1.01 11.98
C LYS A 296 5.52 2.22 12.88
N ILE A 297 6.73 2.42 13.37
CA ILE A 297 7.11 3.61 14.14
C ILE A 297 8.06 4.42 13.28
N GLY A 298 7.85 5.72 13.17
CA GLY A 298 8.72 6.56 12.37
C GLY A 298 8.74 8.01 12.80
N GLY A 299 9.72 8.73 12.25
CA GLY A 299 9.88 10.16 12.47
C GLY A 299 10.37 10.85 11.21
N ILE A 300 9.74 11.98 10.87
CA ILE A 300 10.20 12.89 9.82
C ILE A 300 10.61 14.20 10.48
N LEU A 301 11.87 14.57 10.29
CA LEU A 301 12.43 15.84 10.73
C LEU A 301 12.71 16.72 9.52
N GLN A 302 12.08 17.89 9.47
CA GLN A 302 12.43 18.99 8.58
C GLN A 302 13.28 20.03 9.32
N ILE A 303 14.49 20.29 8.83
CA ILE A 303 15.46 21.23 9.41
C ILE A 303 15.32 22.59 8.71
N LYS A 304 15.14 23.68 9.48
CA LYS A 304 14.82 25.01 8.91
C LYS A 304 16.01 25.72 8.25
N GLU A 305 17.18 25.65 8.86
CA GLU A 305 18.33 26.49 8.48
C GLU A 305 19.41 25.73 7.70
N SER A 306 19.24 24.42 7.51
CA SER A 306 20.19 23.60 6.78
C SER A 306 19.75 23.42 5.34
N LYS A 307 20.64 23.79 4.41
CA LYS A 307 20.47 23.49 2.98
C LYS A 307 20.96 22.09 2.64
N LEU A 308 22.07 21.66 3.23
CA LEU A 308 22.70 20.36 2.94
C LEU A 308 21.85 19.18 3.39
N VAL A 309 21.13 19.32 4.49
CA VAL A 309 20.20 18.31 5.01
C VAL A 309 18.91 19.02 5.35
N LYS A 310 17.88 18.84 4.53
CA LYS A 310 16.57 19.47 4.69
C LYS A 310 15.62 18.58 5.44
N ASN A 311 15.51 17.32 5.03
CA ASN A 311 14.62 16.36 5.68
C ASN A 311 15.35 15.06 5.99
N ILE A 312 15.00 14.47 7.13
CA ILE A 312 15.45 13.14 7.56
C ILE A 312 14.20 12.34 7.92
N SER A 313 14.10 11.11 7.41
CA SER A 313 13.11 10.11 7.77
C SER A 313 13.82 8.92 8.40
N LEU A 314 13.29 8.43 9.52
CA LEU A 314 13.70 7.17 10.15
C LEU A 314 12.45 6.36 10.43
N GLU A 315 12.43 5.08 10.04
CA GLU A 315 11.30 4.19 10.26
C GLU A 315 11.74 2.79 10.69
N VAL A 316 10.98 2.21 11.61
CA VAL A 316 11.05 0.80 12.02
C VAL A 316 9.69 0.15 11.75
N LEU A 317 9.71 -0.95 11.01
CA LEU A 317 8.53 -1.72 10.64
C LEU A 317 8.59 -3.13 11.24
N ARG A 318 7.45 -3.60 11.72
CA ARG A 318 7.18 -5.00 12.04
C ARG A 318 5.80 -5.40 11.53
N THR A 319 5.78 -6.40 10.65
CA THR A 319 4.57 -7.10 10.16
C THR A 319 4.73 -8.61 10.28
N ASP A 320 5.73 -9.07 11.05
CA ASP A 320 6.10 -10.48 11.14
C ASP A 320 5.20 -11.32 12.04
N TYR A 321 4.41 -10.66 12.91
CA TYR A 321 3.59 -11.33 13.90
C TYR A 321 2.21 -11.71 13.37
N GLN A 322 1.49 -10.77 12.74
CA GLN A 322 0.14 -10.90 12.14
C GLN A 322 -0.83 -11.67 13.05
N SER A 323 -1.00 -11.15 14.26
CA SER A 323 -1.80 -11.76 15.35
C SER A 323 -1.31 -13.12 15.88
N GLY A 324 -0.22 -13.66 15.36
CA GLY A 324 0.49 -14.84 15.86
C GLY A 324 0.51 -16.00 14.87
N SER A 325 1.24 -17.06 15.20
CA SER A 325 1.41 -18.24 14.35
C SER A 325 0.36 -19.34 14.58
N GLY A 326 -0.57 -19.16 15.52
CA GLY A 326 -1.66 -20.09 15.76
C GLY A 326 -2.60 -20.16 14.55
N ILE A 327 -3.24 -21.32 14.35
CA ILE A 327 -4.21 -21.46 13.25
C ILE A 327 -5.37 -20.46 13.43
N PRO A 328 -6.01 -19.99 12.33
CA PRO A 328 -7.03 -18.94 12.43
C PRO A 328 -8.23 -19.34 13.27
N ASP A 329 -8.77 -20.54 13.05
CA ASP A 329 -9.99 -21.03 13.67
C ASP A 329 -9.83 -22.48 14.15
N PRO A 330 -10.54 -22.89 15.22
CA PRO A 330 -10.55 -24.27 15.67
C PRO A 330 -11.19 -25.15 14.61
N LEU A 331 -10.54 -26.27 14.29
CA LEU A 331 -11.06 -27.31 13.42
C LEU A 331 -11.25 -28.61 14.20
N PHE A 332 -12.14 -29.47 13.71
CA PHE A 332 -12.16 -30.85 14.19
C PHE A 332 -10.80 -31.53 13.90
N PRO A 333 -10.20 -32.20 14.90
CA PRO A 333 -8.85 -32.74 14.82
C PRO A 333 -8.78 -33.97 13.91
N ALA A 334 -7.55 -34.36 13.59
CA ALA A 334 -7.30 -35.57 12.81
C ALA A 334 -7.89 -36.81 13.47
N GLY A 335 -8.54 -37.67 12.67
CA GLY A 335 -9.23 -38.87 13.17
C GLY A 335 -10.66 -38.65 13.69
N HIS A 336 -11.15 -37.41 13.75
CA HIS A 336 -12.56 -37.14 14.01
C HIS A 336 -13.40 -37.33 12.72
N PRO A 337 -14.66 -37.82 12.79
CA PRO A 337 -15.51 -38.01 11.59
C PRO A 337 -15.73 -36.74 10.74
N LYS A 338 -15.60 -35.57 11.36
CA LYS A 338 -15.70 -34.24 10.73
C LYS A 338 -14.34 -33.55 10.55
N GLU A 339 -13.24 -34.31 10.52
CA GLU A 339 -11.87 -33.79 10.41
C GLU A 339 -11.76 -32.61 9.43
N GLY A 340 -11.11 -31.54 9.88
CA GLY A 340 -10.84 -30.36 9.05
C GLY A 340 -12.02 -29.41 8.86
N GLN A 341 -13.23 -29.74 9.32
CA GLN A 341 -14.35 -28.81 9.36
C GLN A 341 -14.18 -27.79 10.50
N MET A 342 -14.61 -26.54 10.27
CA MET A 342 -14.54 -25.49 11.29
C MET A 342 -15.51 -25.75 12.44
N LEU A 343 -15.05 -25.47 13.65
CA LEU A 343 -15.84 -25.55 14.87
C LEU A 343 -16.53 -24.22 15.15
N ASN A 344 -17.84 -24.15 14.88
CA ASN A 344 -18.63 -22.97 15.23
C ASN A 344 -19.05 -22.99 16.71
N LEU A 345 -18.11 -22.68 17.60
CA LEU A 345 -18.34 -22.66 19.03
C LEU A 345 -19.35 -21.59 19.48
N ARG A 346 -19.76 -20.65 18.61
CA ARG A 346 -20.77 -19.63 18.95
C ARG A 346 -22.20 -20.20 19.01
N GLU A 347 -22.44 -21.32 18.35
CA GLU A 347 -23.76 -21.97 18.26
C GLU A 347 -23.97 -23.05 19.33
N VAL A 348 -22.91 -23.39 20.07
CA VAL A 348 -22.94 -24.39 21.14
C VAL A 348 -23.66 -23.82 22.36
N LYS A 349 -24.76 -24.48 22.76
CA LYS A 349 -25.57 -24.09 23.93
C LYS A 349 -25.10 -24.73 25.23
N ASP A 350 -24.60 -25.95 25.15
CA ASP A 350 -24.09 -26.74 26.27
C ASP A 350 -22.70 -27.27 25.88
N TYR A 351 -21.67 -26.73 26.51
CA TYR A 351 -20.28 -27.08 26.19
C TYR A 351 -19.87 -28.42 26.81
N ASP A 352 -20.45 -28.82 27.94
CA ASP A 352 -20.12 -30.10 28.57
C ASP A 352 -20.68 -31.27 27.72
N ALA A 353 -21.94 -31.15 27.29
CA ALA A 353 -22.54 -32.10 26.37
C ALA A 353 -21.78 -32.14 25.04
N PHE A 354 -21.41 -30.98 24.51
CA PHE A 354 -20.63 -30.88 23.27
C PHE A 354 -19.30 -31.63 23.36
N MET A 355 -18.55 -31.45 24.46
CA MET A 355 -17.26 -32.12 24.68
C MET A 355 -17.41 -33.63 24.86
N LEU A 356 -18.45 -34.07 25.55
CA LEU A 356 -18.74 -35.50 25.71
C LEU A 356 -19.13 -36.14 24.37
N GLU A 357 -20.03 -35.54 23.62
CA GLU A 357 -20.56 -36.10 22.37
C GLU A 357 -19.53 -36.15 21.24
N ASN A 358 -18.69 -35.11 21.11
CA ASN A 358 -17.76 -35.00 19.98
C ASN A 358 -16.35 -35.48 20.31
N PHE A 359 -15.96 -35.48 21.60
CA PHE A 359 -14.59 -35.78 22.02
C PHE A 359 -14.52 -36.82 23.15
N ASN A 360 -15.65 -37.37 23.59
CA ASN A 360 -15.75 -38.33 24.68
C ASN A 360 -15.07 -37.83 25.98
N LEU A 361 -15.13 -36.51 26.20
CA LEU A 361 -14.52 -35.85 27.34
C LEU A 361 -15.62 -35.41 28.32
N THR A 362 -15.62 -35.98 29.53
CA THR A 362 -16.55 -35.54 30.59
C THR A 362 -16.00 -34.27 31.24
N THR A 363 -16.72 -33.18 31.10
CA THR A 363 -16.39 -31.87 31.70
C THR A 363 -17.55 -31.40 32.59
N SER A 364 -17.32 -30.35 33.39
CA SER A 364 -18.35 -29.79 34.26
C SER A 364 -18.22 -28.28 34.36
N GLY A 365 -19.29 -27.58 33.97
CA GLY A 365 -19.37 -26.13 34.02
C GLY A 365 -18.49 -25.42 32.99
N TRP A 366 -18.05 -26.11 31.93
CA TRP A 366 -17.17 -25.49 30.95
C TRP A 366 -17.88 -24.38 30.17
N SER A 367 -17.16 -23.29 29.98
CA SER A 367 -17.55 -22.18 29.12
C SER A 367 -16.95 -22.34 27.72
N ARG A 368 -17.35 -21.44 26.81
CA ARG A 368 -16.71 -21.31 25.50
C ARG A 368 -15.20 -21.13 25.60
N ASP A 369 -14.75 -20.34 26.56
CA ASP A 369 -13.34 -20.00 26.71
C ASP A 369 -12.54 -21.19 27.22
N ASP A 370 -13.14 -22.06 28.05
CA ASP A 370 -12.53 -23.32 28.51
C ASP A 370 -12.35 -24.31 27.36
N VAL A 371 -13.38 -24.49 26.52
CA VAL A 371 -13.28 -25.31 25.30
C VAL A 371 -12.21 -24.73 24.37
N VAL A 372 -12.24 -23.42 24.11
CA VAL A 372 -11.21 -22.78 23.28
C VAL A 372 -9.82 -23.00 23.86
N HIS A 373 -9.65 -22.89 25.19
CA HIS A 373 -8.37 -23.11 25.85
C HIS A 373 -7.88 -24.55 25.68
N TYR A 374 -8.75 -25.55 25.90
CA TYR A 374 -8.43 -26.95 25.66
C TYR A 374 -7.94 -27.18 24.22
N PHE A 375 -8.70 -26.69 23.24
CA PHE A 375 -8.33 -26.79 21.82
C PHE A 375 -7.01 -26.12 21.48
N GLN A 376 -6.71 -24.98 22.12
CA GLN A 376 -5.42 -24.32 21.96
C GLN A 376 -4.27 -25.20 22.44
N GLN A 377 -4.39 -25.82 23.62
CA GLN A 377 -3.34 -26.67 24.19
C GLN A 377 -3.16 -27.95 23.37
N GLU A 378 -4.26 -28.66 23.10
CA GLU A 378 -4.20 -30.00 22.50
C GLU A 378 -3.96 -29.99 20.99
N PHE A 379 -4.52 -29.01 20.27
CA PHE A 379 -4.57 -29.03 18.80
C PHE A 379 -3.90 -27.82 18.12
N ASN A 380 -3.51 -26.79 18.88
CA ASN A 380 -2.87 -25.59 18.33
C ASN A 380 -1.51 -25.28 18.97
N ASN A 381 -0.84 -26.28 19.57
CA ASN A 381 0.49 -26.13 20.18
C ASN A 381 0.57 -24.98 21.21
N GLY A 382 -0.50 -24.79 21.99
CA GLY A 382 -0.63 -23.69 22.96
C GLY A 382 -0.79 -22.30 22.36
N GLN A 383 -0.92 -22.18 21.03
CA GLN A 383 -1.10 -20.89 20.35
C GLN A 383 -2.55 -20.44 20.40
N LYS A 384 -2.78 -19.12 20.47
CA LYS A 384 -4.13 -18.54 20.37
C LYS A 384 -4.66 -18.64 18.94
N TYR A 385 -5.97 -18.83 18.82
CA TYR A 385 -6.70 -18.66 17.56
C TYR A 385 -6.80 -17.19 17.14
N GLY A 386 -7.12 -16.94 15.87
CA GLY A 386 -7.19 -15.60 15.28
C GLY A 386 -5.82 -15.04 14.88
N GLY A 387 -4.84 -15.92 14.66
CA GLY A 387 -3.54 -15.58 14.08
C GLY A 387 -3.49 -15.80 12.57
N ARG A 388 -2.31 -15.57 11.98
CA ARG A 388 -2.04 -15.74 10.54
C ARG A 388 -2.92 -14.85 9.65
N ASP A 389 -3.05 -13.58 10.03
CA ASP A 389 -3.91 -12.61 9.33
C ASP A 389 -3.54 -12.41 7.85
N ASP A 390 -2.28 -12.64 7.45
CA ASP A 390 -1.81 -12.59 6.06
C ASP A 390 -2.11 -11.24 5.38
N TYR A 391 -1.53 -10.16 5.92
CA TYR A 391 -1.78 -8.78 5.46
C TYR A 391 -1.65 -8.61 3.94
N ASN A 392 -2.53 -7.79 3.38
CA ASN A 392 -2.76 -7.49 1.98
C ASN A 392 -3.28 -8.66 1.14
N ASN A 393 -3.49 -9.85 1.72
CA ASN A 393 -4.14 -11.00 1.08
C ASN A 393 -5.54 -11.23 1.65
N ASN A 394 -6.42 -11.82 0.83
CA ASN A 394 -7.77 -12.18 1.28
C ASN A 394 -8.27 -13.45 0.58
N GLY A 395 -9.07 -14.26 1.29
CA GLY A 395 -9.60 -15.54 0.79
C GLY A 395 -10.72 -15.41 -0.24
N THR A 396 -11.48 -14.31 -0.23
CA THR A 396 -12.51 -13.97 -1.24
C THR A 396 -11.90 -13.20 -2.41
N TYR A 397 -10.84 -12.42 -2.16
CA TYR A 397 -10.20 -11.52 -3.12
C TYR A 397 -8.70 -11.81 -3.24
N TYR A 398 -8.33 -12.82 -4.03
CA TYR A 398 -6.95 -13.32 -4.10
C TYR A 398 -5.89 -12.26 -4.50
N ASN A 399 -6.27 -11.27 -5.30
CA ASN A 399 -5.37 -10.19 -5.72
C ASN A 399 -5.09 -9.15 -4.62
N GLY A 400 -5.94 -9.12 -3.58
CA GLY A 400 -5.75 -8.25 -2.42
C GLY A 400 -5.49 -6.78 -2.76
N TRP A 401 -4.66 -6.13 -1.95
CA TRP A 401 -4.29 -4.71 -2.11
C TRP A 401 -3.19 -4.48 -3.16
N ALA A 402 -3.41 -5.01 -4.36
CA ALA A 402 -2.59 -4.79 -5.55
C ALA A 402 -3.39 -4.16 -6.69
N TYR A 403 -2.73 -3.40 -7.55
CA TYR A 403 -3.32 -2.78 -8.75
C TYR A 403 -2.27 -2.72 -9.87
N HIS A 404 -2.59 -3.28 -11.03
CA HIS A 404 -1.66 -3.47 -12.16
C HIS A 404 -0.33 -4.13 -11.75
N GLY A 405 -0.43 -5.20 -10.97
CA GLY A 405 0.73 -6.04 -10.61
C GLY A 405 1.59 -5.51 -9.46
N GLN A 406 1.32 -4.33 -8.92
CA GLN A 406 2.05 -3.77 -7.78
C GLN A 406 1.14 -3.58 -6.57
N SER A 407 1.69 -3.71 -5.36
CA SER A 407 0.97 -3.31 -4.16
C SER A 407 0.66 -1.82 -4.22
N PHE A 408 -0.59 -1.42 -3.99
CA PHE A 408 -0.87 -0.02 -3.66
C PHE A 408 -0.70 0.26 -2.16
N GLY A 409 -0.26 -0.76 -1.40
CA GLY A 409 0.21 -0.74 -0.03
C GLY A 409 1.72 -0.78 0.08
N LEU A 410 2.24 -1.43 1.12
CA LEU A 410 3.67 -1.41 1.45
C LEU A 410 4.54 -1.99 0.31
N PRO A 411 5.50 -1.22 -0.26
CA PRO A 411 6.34 -1.67 -1.36
C PRO A 411 7.20 -2.90 -1.06
N LEU A 412 7.53 -3.12 0.22
CA LEU A 412 8.39 -4.23 0.66
C LEU A 412 7.70 -5.59 0.54
N TYR A 413 6.38 -5.63 0.39
CA TYR A 413 5.67 -6.88 0.17
C TYR A 413 5.95 -7.40 -1.24
N HIS A 414 6.34 -8.68 -1.33
CA HIS A 414 6.63 -9.31 -2.62
C HIS A 414 5.45 -10.17 -3.08
N SER A 415 5.04 -9.95 -4.32
CA SER A 415 4.04 -10.77 -5.02
C SER A 415 4.63 -12.10 -5.50
N GLN A 416 3.76 -13.02 -5.90
CA GLN A 416 4.15 -14.24 -6.62
C GLN A 416 5.03 -13.91 -7.83
N ALA A 417 4.64 -12.94 -8.65
CA ALA A 417 5.38 -12.55 -9.85
C ALA A 417 6.78 -12.01 -9.54
N GLN A 418 6.97 -11.29 -8.43
CA GLN A 418 8.31 -10.89 -7.99
C GLN A 418 9.12 -12.09 -7.53
N LEU A 419 8.48 -13.01 -6.82
CA LEU A 419 9.14 -14.18 -6.24
C LEU A 419 9.61 -15.17 -7.32
N GLU A 420 8.81 -15.41 -8.35
CA GLU A 420 9.17 -16.23 -9.53
C GLU A 420 10.43 -15.71 -10.22
N ARG A 421 10.74 -14.41 -10.12
CA ARG A 421 11.97 -13.87 -10.68
C ARG A 421 13.20 -14.29 -9.90
N TYR A 422 13.14 -14.34 -8.57
CA TYR A 422 14.32 -14.64 -7.75
C TYR A 422 14.38 -16.04 -7.14
N ALA A 423 13.27 -16.77 -7.16
CA ALA A 423 13.12 -18.15 -6.71
C ALA A 423 12.17 -18.93 -7.66
N PRO A 424 12.51 -19.07 -8.96
CA PRO A 424 11.63 -19.66 -9.97
C PRO A 424 11.23 -21.11 -9.68
N GLU A 425 12.10 -21.87 -9.01
CA GLU A 425 11.88 -23.27 -8.67
C GLU A 425 10.98 -23.45 -7.43
N TRP A 426 10.69 -22.38 -6.69
CA TRP A 426 9.90 -22.47 -5.47
C TRP A 426 8.41 -22.49 -5.76
N GLN A 427 7.72 -23.51 -5.25
CA GLN A 427 6.30 -23.70 -5.46
C GLN A 427 5.47 -23.14 -4.30
N SER A 428 4.59 -22.20 -4.66
CA SER A 428 3.61 -21.61 -3.76
C SER A 428 2.48 -22.59 -3.44
N ASN A 429 2.06 -22.63 -2.17
CA ASN A 429 0.92 -23.40 -1.68
C ASN A 429 -0.42 -22.78 -2.03
N THR A 430 -0.46 -21.45 -2.18
CA THR A 430 -1.71 -20.71 -2.29
C THR A 430 -1.80 -19.90 -3.57
N LYS A 431 -3.02 -19.48 -3.91
CA LYS A 431 -3.31 -18.61 -5.06
C LYS A 431 -3.42 -17.12 -4.69
N VAL A 432 -3.18 -16.75 -3.43
CA VAL A 432 -3.18 -15.34 -3.02
C VAL A 432 -1.96 -14.61 -3.58
N PHE A 433 -2.08 -13.30 -3.80
CA PHE A 433 -1.13 -12.51 -4.57
C PHE A 433 0.23 -12.30 -3.90
N PHE A 434 0.24 -11.94 -2.61
CA PHE A 434 1.47 -11.67 -1.88
C PHE A 434 2.01 -12.93 -1.21
N LYS A 435 3.32 -13.17 -1.34
CA LYS A 435 4.04 -14.33 -0.79
C LYS A 435 5.01 -13.96 0.33
N ASN A 436 5.34 -12.68 0.45
CA ASN A 436 6.16 -12.14 1.51
C ASN A 436 5.47 -10.91 2.11
N THR A 437 4.78 -11.10 3.23
CA THR A 437 4.01 -10.06 3.95
C THR A 437 4.49 -9.90 5.39
N ARG A 438 5.36 -10.80 5.86
CA ARG A 438 5.94 -10.81 7.21
C ARG A 438 7.35 -10.25 7.19
N ILE A 439 7.48 -8.99 7.57
CA ILE A 439 8.73 -8.22 7.41
C ILE A 439 9.10 -7.53 8.72
N ARG A 440 10.39 -7.50 9.03
CA ARG A 440 10.97 -6.51 9.94
C ARG A 440 11.89 -5.61 9.13
N ALA A 441 11.73 -4.30 9.22
CA ALA A 441 12.57 -3.38 8.45
C ALA A 441 13.02 -2.17 9.26
N PHE A 442 14.18 -1.65 8.88
CA PHE A 442 14.68 -0.33 9.29
C PHE A 442 14.93 0.48 8.02
N HIS A 443 14.51 1.73 8.02
CA HIS A 443 14.63 2.63 6.88
C HIS A 443 15.19 3.99 7.29
N ILE A 444 16.00 4.56 6.41
CA ILE A 444 16.48 5.93 6.47
C ILE A 444 16.28 6.61 5.12
N GLY A 445 15.77 7.84 5.17
CA GLY A 445 15.65 8.73 4.02
C GLY A 445 16.23 10.11 4.35
N ILE A 446 17.05 10.68 3.47
CA ILE A 446 17.67 12.00 3.67
C ILE A 446 17.63 12.77 2.36
N ASP A 447 17.22 14.03 2.39
CA ASP A 447 17.31 14.93 1.23
C ASP A 447 17.95 16.28 1.57
N GLY A 448 18.39 16.99 0.54
CA GLY A 448 18.99 18.31 0.69
C GLY A 448 19.51 18.90 -0.61
N ASP A 449 20.05 20.12 -0.52
CA ASP A 449 20.71 20.84 -1.60
C ASP A 449 22.23 20.82 -1.44
N LEU A 450 22.93 20.43 -2.50
CA LEU A 450 24.40 20.50 -2.60
C LEU A 450 24.87 21.88 -3.10
N GLY A 451 23.93 22.78 -3.41
CA GLY A 451 24.20 24.09 -3.96
C GLY A 451 24.38 24.07 -5.49
N LYS A 452 24.53 25.26 -6.08
CA LYS A 452 24.70 25.45 -7.54
C LYS A 452 23.62 24.81 -8.42
N GLY A 453 22.42 24.56 -7.89
CA GLY A 453 21.31 23.92 -8.61
C GLY A 453 21.23 22.41 -8.42
N PHE A 454 22.12 21.80 -7.63
CA PHE A 454 22.10 20.38 -7.31
C PHE A 454 21.34 20.11 -6.00
N SER A 455 20.50 19.09 -6.01
CA SER A 455 19.89 18.49 -4.83
C SER A 455 20.00 16.97 -4.88
N TYR A 456 19.86 16.31 -3.73
CA TYR A 456 19.94 14.86 -3.62
C TYR A 456 18.80 14.29 -2.78
N LEU A 457 18.54 13.00 -2.97
CA LEU A 457 17.73 12.16 -2.10
C LEU A 457 18.44 10.82 -1.93
N LEU A 458 18.79 10.48 -0.69
CA LEU A 458 19.31 9.18 -0.29
C LEU A 458 18.21 8.40 0.40
N LYS A 459 18.02 7.14 0.01
CA LYS A 459 17.18 6.17 0.71
C LYS A 459 17.95 4.88 0.94
N SER A 460 17.77 4.27 2.11
CA SER A 460 18.22 2.91 2.36
C SER A 460 17.26 2.18 3.29
N THR A 461 16.95 0.93 2.99
CA THR A 461 16.12 0.05 3.81
C THR A 461 16.80 -1.29 3.97
N TYR A 462 16.92 -1.74 5.21
CA TYR A 462 17.27 -3.11 5.55
C TYR A 462 16.00 -3.86 5.95
N SER A 463 15.78 -5.06 5.41
CA SER A 463 14.66 -5.92 5.75
C SER A 463 15.08 -7.35 6.10
N LYS A 464 14.36 -7.93 7.06
CA LYS A 464 14.28 -9.37 7.32
C LYS A 464 12.92 -9.87 6.85
N ASN A 465 12.93 -10.86 5.98
CA ASN A 465 11.76 -11.35 5.27
C ASN A 465 11.43 -12.76 5.74
N TYR A 466 10.22 -12.95 6.26
CA TYR A 466 9.73 -14.21 6.83
C TYR A 466 8.60 -14.81 5.99
N GLY A 467 8.46 -14.41 4.72
CA GLY A 467 7.43 -14.93 3.81
C GLY A 467 6.01 -14.59 4.26
N SER A 468 5.08 -15.51 4.09
CA SER A 468 3.74 -15.47 4.70
C SER A 468 3.48 -16.76 5.48
N TYR A 469 2.52 -16.73 6.40
CA TYR A 469 2.10 -17.94 7.12
C TYR A 469 1.40 -18.95 6.21
N SER A 470 0.69 -18.48 5.18
CA SER A 470 0.01 -19.30 4.18
C SER A 470 0.99 -20.19 3.38
N GLU A 471 2.24 -19.75 3.27
CA GLU A 471 3.29 -20.46 2.56
C GLU A 471 4.22 -21.27 3.49
N GLN A 472 4.30 -20.91 4.78
CA GLN A 472 5.17 -21.57 5.76
C GLN A 472 4.71 -22.98 6.10
N TYR A 473 3.40 -23.20 6.22
CA TYR A 473 2.83 -24.49 6.62
C TYR A 473 2.26 -25.23 5.41
N THR A 474 2.13 -26.55 5.52
CA THR A 474 1.57 -27.40 4.44
C THR A 474 0.16 -26.98 4.01
N ARG A 475 -0.62 -26.38 4.91
CA ARG A 475 -1.95 -25.78 4.66
C ARG A 475 -2.19 -24.62 5.64
N ARG A 476 -3.13 -23.71 5.33
CA ARG A 476 -3.49 -22.56 6.20
C ARG A 476 -3.82 -22.95 7.65
N TYR A 477 -4.48 -24.09 7.84
CA TYR A 477 -4.89 -24.63 9.15
C TYR A 477 -4.01 -25.79 9.64
N SER A 478 -2.77 -25.89 9.13
CA SER A 478 -1.79 -26.88 9.58
C SER A 478 -0.72 -26.22 10.45
N SER A 479 -0.19 -26.96 11.42
CA SER A 479 1.01 -26.58 12.18
C SER A 479 2.28 -27.26 11.67
N VAL A 480 2.17 -28.09 10.63
CA VAL A 480 3.30 -28.77 10.00
C VAL A 480 3.97 -27.80 9.02
N GLU A 481 5.18 -27.36 9.37
CA GLU A 481 6.01 -26.48 8.53
C GLU A 481 6.51 -27.24 7.29
N LYS A 482 6.64 -26.55 6.15
CA LYS A 482 7.23 -27.10 4.94
C LYS A 482 8.75 -27.17 5.04
N ASP A 483 9.33 -28.29 4.64
CA ASP A 483 10.78 -28.47 4.64
C ASP A 483 11.48 -27.55 3.62
N ASP A 484 10.86 -27.34 2.46
CA ASP A 484 11.31 -26.49 1.36
C ASP A 484 10.84 -25.02 1.48
N TYR A 485 10.48 -24.57 2.70
CA TYR A 485 10.04 -23.20 2.91
C TYR A 485 11.14 -22.19 2.60
N LEU A 486 10.95 -21.37 1.56
CA LEU A 486 11.96 -20.43 1.04
C LEU A 486 12.47 -19.44 2.11
N PHE A 487 11.61 -19.02 3.03
CA PHE A 487 11.94 -18.02 4.05
C PHE A 487 12.32 -18.62 5.41
N LYS A 488 12.66 -19.91 5.45
CA LYS A 488 13.15 -20.57 6.67
C LYS A 488 14.38 -19.83 7.21
N GLY A 489 14.34 -19.43 8.49
CA GLY A 489 15.39 -18.63 9.13
C GLY A 489 15.38 -17.12 8.84
N ALA A 490 14.42 -16.64 8.04
CA ALA A 490 14.34 -15.30 7.47
C ALA A 490 15.44 -14.96 6.46
N LYS A 491 15.09 -14.16 5.46
CA LYS A 491 16.00 -13.68 4.41
C LYS A 491 16.30 -12.20 4.57
N ASN A 492 17.58 -11.85 4.62
CA ASN A 492 18.02 -10.47 4.74
C ASN A 492 18.10 -9.80 3.36
N GLN A 493 17.69 -8.53 3.27
CA GLN A 493 17.82 -7.73 2.06
C GLN A 493 18.10 -6.28 2.41
N VAL A 494 18.96 -5.63 1.61
CA VAL A 494 19.20 -4.18 1.66
C VAL A 494 18.78 -3.60 0.33
N TYR A 495 18.05 -2.48 0.37
CA TYR A 495 17.63 -1.71 -0.79
C TYR A 495 18.14 -0.28 -0.62
N SER A 496 18.88 0.26 -1.58
CA SER A 496 19.47 1.61 -1.47
C SER A 496 19.32 2.39 -2.77
N ASN A 497 19.15 3.70 -2.67
CA ASN A 497 19.09 4.60 -3.81
C ASN A 497 19.64 5.98 -3.49
N LEU A 498 20.48 6.50 -4.38
CA LEU A 498 20.92 7.89 -4.40
C LEU A 498 20.38 8.55 -5.67
N GLU A 499 19.49 9.52 -5.51
CA GLU A 499 19.00 10.39 -6.57
C GLU A 499 19.75 11.73 -6.51
N LEU A 500 20.15 12.24 -7.67
CA LEU A 500 20.71 13.58 -7.87
C LEU A 500 19.86 14.33 -8.89
N ASN A 501 19.42 15.53 -8.53
CA ASN A 501 18.70 16.42 -9.43
C ASN A 501 19.53 17.67 -9.69
N TYR A 502 19.54 18.12 -10.94
CA TYR A 502 20.18 19.37 -11.35
C TYR A 502 19.16 20.28 -12.03
N GLN A 503 18.89 21.42 -11.40
CA GLN A 503 18.12 22.50 -11.99
C GLN A 503 19.04 23.40 -12.80
N CYS A 504 18.88 23.42 -14.13
CA CYS A 504 19.72 24.23 -14.99
C CYS A 504 19.51 25.72 -14.73
N LYS A 505 20.57 26.43 -14.35
CA LYS A 505 20.48 27.88 -14.05
C LYS A 505 20.20 28.74 -15.28
N LYS A 506 20.72 28.34 -16.44
CA LYS A 506 20.55 29.06 -17.72
C LYS A 506 19.19 28.78 -18.37
N LEU A 507 18.67 27.56 -18.17
CA LEU A 507 17.39 27.11 -18.68
C LEU A 507 16.54 26.65 -17.50
N GLN A 508 15.88 27.60 -16.83
CA GLN A 508 15.09 27.31 -15.60
C GLN A 508 13.93 26.33 -15.83
N ASN A 509 13.56 26.11 -17.09
CA ASN A 509 12.54 25.14 -17.47
C ASN A 509 13.09 23.72 -17.62
N LEU A 510 14.41 23.54 -17.58
CA LEU A 510 15.09 22.27 -17.78
C LEU A 510 15.63 21.71 -16.46
N ASN A 511 15.22 20.50 -16.13
CA ASN A 511 15.68 19.75 -14.97
C ASN A 511 16.28 18.41 -15.44
N LEU A 512 17.48 18.08 -14.95
CA LEU A 512 18.13 16.81 -15.18
C LEU A 512 18.04 15.97 -13.91
N LYS A 513 17.73 14.68 -14.05
CA LYS A 513 17.67 13.73 -12.97
C LYS A 513 18.62 12.57 -13.25
N SER A 514 19.25 12.08 -12.20
CA SER A 514 19.98 10.83 -12.24
C SER A 514 19.75 10.07 -10.94
N SER A 515 19.71 8.75 -10.99
CA SER A 515 19.71 7.94 -9.78
C SER A 515 20.57 6.70 -9.95
N PHE A 516 21.12 6.24 -8.83
CA PHE A 516 21.90 5.03 -8.69
C PHE A 516 21.25 4.20 -7.60
N SER A 517 20.74 3.03 -7.95
CA SER A 517 20.10 2.10 -7.04
C SER A 517 20.91 0.82 -6.89
N PHE A 518 20.85 0.23 -5.70
CA PHE A 518 21.57 -0.98 -5.35
C PHE A 518 20.81 -1.79 -4.32
N ASP A 519 20.55 -3.04 -4.65
CA ASP A 519 19.91 -4.05 -3.84
C ASP A 519 20.87 -5.21 -3.60
N ARG A 520 20.97 -5.68 -2.35
CA ARG A 520 21.85 -6.80 -1.99
C ARG A 520 21.31 -7.61 -0.83
N GLY A 521 21.40 -8.92 -0.95
CA GLY A 521 21.07 -9.84 0.12
C GLY A 521 20.72 -11.23 -0.39
N GLU A 522 19.92 -11.94 0.40
CA GLU A 522 19.59 -13.34 0.16
C GLU A 522 18.38 -13.53 -0.77
N LEU A 523 17.60 -12.48 -1.02
CA LEU A 523 16.48 -12.54 -1.97
C LEU A 523 17.01 -12.42 -3.41
N TYR A 524 17.70 -11.33 -3.71
CA TYR A 524 18.31 -11.06 -5.01
C TYR A 524 19.37 -9.96 -4.87
N ASN A 525 20.22 -9.84 -5.88
CA ASN A 525 21.16 -8.72 -6.00
C ASN A 525 20.86 -7.98 -7.30
N SER A 526 20.92 -6.65 -7.27
CA SER A 526 20.67 -5.84 -8.46
C SER A 526 21.25 -4.45 -8.28
N CYS A 527 21.82 -3.87 -9.33
CA CYS A 527 22.19 -2.46 -9.36
C CYS A 527 21.57 -1.79 -10.59
N GLY A 528 21.38 -0.48 -10.56
CA GLY A 528 20.75 0.19 -11.68
C GLY A 528 20.96 1.69 -11.69
N ILE A 529 20.83 2.26 -12.89
CA ILE A 529 20.96 3.68 -13.15
C ILE A 529 19.70 4.16 -13.85
N THR A 530 19.19 5.30 -13.42
CA THR A 530 18.13 6.03 -14.13
C THR A 530 18.65 7.41 -14.50
N LEU A 531 18.36 7.85 -15.73
CA LEU A 531 18.62 9.21 -16.21
C LEU A 531 17.32 9.80 -16.72
N GLY A 532 17.04 11.04 -16.36
CA GLY A 532 15.82 11.74 -16.73
C GLY A 532 16.09 13.17 -17.17
N VAL A 533 15.33 13.64 -18.16
CA VAL A 533 15.31 15.03 -18.59
C VAL A 533 13.86 15.50 -18.55
N ARG A 534 13.57 16.50 -17.71
CA ARG A 534 12.25 17.12 -17.63
C ARG A 534 12.32 18.55 -18.14
N TYR A 535 11.37 18.90 -19.01
CA TYR A 535 11.16 20.26 -19.50
C TYR A 535 9.75 20.74 -19.15
N ASN A 536 9.64 21.91 -18.56
CA ASN A 536 8.38 22.59 -18.26
C ASN A 536 8.13 23.69 -19.30
N PHE A 537 7.04 23.58 -20.07
CA PHE A 537 6.62 24.63 -20.98
C PHE A 537 5.76 25.63 -20.20
N LEU A 538 6.32 26.83 -19.99
CA LEU A 538 5.71 27.97 -19.30
C LEU A 538 4.39 28.43 -19.93
#